data_AF-G1MPE4-F1
#
_entry.id   AF-G1MPE4-F1
#
_cell.length_a   1.000
_cell.length_b   1.000
_cell.length_c   1.000
_cell.angle_alpha   90.00
_cell.angle_beta   90.00
_cell.angle_gamma   90.00
#
_symmetry.space_group_name_H-M   'P 1'
#
loop_
_entity.id
_entity.type
_entity.pdbx_description
1 polymer ?
#
loop_
_entity_poly.entity_id
_entity_poly.type
_entity_poly.pdbx_seq_one_letter_code
_entity_poly.pdbx_strand_id
1 'polypeptide(L)'
;MIPKVEWAVLLEVADTLHLVEVPKGLTEGYDHDEKFLRQMHHVPLEEDVLEGTLQCPESGHLFPISRRIPNMLLSDEETET
;
A
#
# COMPACT_ATOMS: atom_id res chain seq x y z
N MET A 1 -4.64 -13.90 0.07
CA MET A 1 -3.99 -12.57 0.01
C MET A 1 -3.53 -12.11 1.39
N ILE A 2 -4.44 -12.12 2.38
CA ILE A 2 -4.21 -11.59 3.73
C ILE A 2 -2.90 -12.06 4.40
N PRO A 3 -2.47 -13.34 4.37
CA PRO A 3 -1.19 -13.75 4.99
C PRO A 3 0.08 -13.21 4.33
N LYS A 4 -0.02 -12.65 3.12
CA LYS A 4 1.12 -12.09 2.37
C LYS A 4 1.24 -10.56 2.52
N VAL A 5 0.34 -9.95 3.30
CA VAL A 5 0.30 -8.50 3.49
C VAL A 5 1.35 -8.09 4.52
N GLU A 6 2.18 -7.12 4.17
CA GLU A 6 3.07 -6.45 5.11
C GLU A 6 2.29 -5.44 5.95
N TRP A 7 1.90 -5.84 7.16
CA TRP A 7 0.98 -5.08 8.01
C TRP A 7 1.50 -3.72 8.44
N ALA A 8 2.79 -3.60 8.72
CA ALA A 8 3.39 -2.32 9.10
C ALA A 8 3.25 -1.30 7.95
N VAL A 9 3.55 -1.73 6.72
CA VAL A 9 3.44 -0.89 5.52
C VAL A 9 1.99 -0.51 5.25
N LEU A 10 1.05 -1.45 5.40
CA LEU A 10 -0.38 -1.15 5.22
C LEU A 10 -0.86 -0.06 6.20
N LEU A 11 -0.49 -0.17 7.48
CA LEU A 11 -0.88 0.81 8.50
C LEU A 11 -0.24 2.18 8.27
N GLU A 12 1.03 2.21 7.87
CA GLU A 12 1.74 3.46 7.55
C GLU A 12 1.12 4.18 6.34
N VAL A 13 0.85 3.44 5.26
CA VAL A 13 0.21 4.00 4.06
C VAL A 13 -1.20 4.47 4.38
N ALA A 14 -1.95 3.70 5.16
CA ALA A 14 -3.30 4.06 5.53
C ALA A 14 -3.36 5.32 6.41
N ASP A 15 -2.39 5.50 7.31
CA ASP A 15 -2.24 6.74 8.09
C ASP A 15 -1.88 7.93 7.19
N THR A 16 -0.91 7.75 6.29
CA THR A 16 -0.48 8.77 5.32
C THR A 16 -1.65 9.25 4.45
N LEU A 17 -2.51 8.32 4.02
CA LEU A 17 -3.69 8.60 3.21
C LEU A 17 -4.94 8.94 4.03
N HIS A 18 -4.83 9.00 5.36
CA HIS A 18 -5.92 9.28 6.30
C HIS A 18 -7.14 8.35 6.10
N LEU A 19 -6.89 7.09 5.76
CA LEU A 19 -7.93 6.09 5.55
C LEU A 19 -8.58 5.71 6.89
N VAL A 20 -9.89 5.50 6.84
CA VAL A 20 -10.68 5.05 7.99
C VAL A 20 -10.92 3.53 7.91
N GLU A 21 -11.31 2.93 9.03
CA GLU A 21 -11.70 1.52 9.10
C GLU A 21 -10.60 0.50 8.73
N VAL A 22 -9.34 0.86 8.93
CA VAL A 22 -8.19 0.01 8.64
C VAL A 22 -8.05 -1.08 9.72
N PRO A 23 -7.89 -2.36 9.33
CA PRO A 23 -7.65 -3.43 10.29
C PRO A 23 -6.28 -3.25 10.95
N LYS A 24 -6.24 -3.33 12.29
CA LYS A 24 -5.02 -3.05 13.08
C LYS A 24 -3.98 -4.17 13.08
N GLY A 25 -4.32 -5.32 12.50
CA GLY A 25 -3.44 -6.47 12.42
C GLY A 25 -4.22 -7.76 12.18
N LEU A 26 -3.48 -8.84 11.96
CA LEU A 26 -4.05 -10.16 11.76
C LEU A 26 -4.55 -10.74 13.10
N THR A 27 -5.82 -11.14 13.14
CA THR A 27 -6.43 -11.84 14.27
C THR A 27 -6.50 -13.34 14.00
N GLU A 28 -6.52 -14.14 15.07
CA GLU A 28 -6.78 -15.58 14.95
C GLU A 28 -8.23 -15.82 14.49
N GLY A 29 -8.44 -16.74 13.53
CA GLY A 29 -9.76 -17.00 12.95
C GLY A 29 -10.29 -15.88 12.04
N TYR A 30 -9.41 -15.02 11.51
CA TYR A 30 -9.78 -13.91 10.63
C TYR A 30 -10.60 -14.32 9.39
N ASP A 31 -10.49 -15.58 8.98
CA ASP A 31 -11.19 -16.17 7.85
C ASP A 31 -12.69 -16.37 8.10
N HIS A 32 -13.11 -16.32 9.37
CA HIS A 32 -14.51 -16.34 9.78
C HIS A 32 -15.02 -14.97 10.26
N ASP A 33 -14.15 -13.96 10.35
CA ASP A 33 -14.52 -12.60 10.73
C ASP A 33 -14.88 -11.79 9.47
N GLU A 34 -16.17 -11.82 9.12
CA GLU A 34 -16.69 -11.10 7.95
C GLU A 34 -16.39 -9.59 8.02
N LYS A 35 -16.40 -9.00 9.22
CA LYS A 35 -16.11 -7.57 9.39
C LYS A 35 -14.66 -7.29 9.01
N PHE A 36 -13.72 -8.09 9.52
CA PHE A 36 -12.32 -8.00 9.15
C PHE A 36 -12.10 -8.21 7.65
N LEU A 37 -12.75 -9.23 7.06
CA LEU A 37 -12.63 -9.50 5.63
C LEU A 37 -13.16 -8.36 4.76
N ARG A 38 -14.25 -7.69 5.16
CA ARG A 38 -14.77 -6.50 4.47
C ARG A 38 -13.79 -5.33 4.55
N GLN A 39 -13.19 -5.07 5.71
CA GLN A 39 -12.17 -4.03 5.86
C GLN A 39 -10.92 -4.33 5.00
N MET A 40 -10.50 -5.59 4.96
CA MET A 40 -9.39 -6.06 4.12
C MET A 40 -9.71 -6.08 2.63
N HIS A 41 -10.98 -6.04 2.24
CA HIS A 41 -11.37 -5.85 0.86
C HIS A 41 -11.31 -4.36 0.49
N HIS A 42 -11.92 -3.51 1.31
CA HIS A 42 -12.05 -2.08 1.05
C HIS A 42 -10.68 -1.39 0.88
N VAL A 43 -9.80 -1.48 1.88
CA VAL A 43 -8.56 -0.69 1.89
C VAL A 43 -7.60 -1.02 0.72
N PRO A 44 -7.20 -2.28 0.47
CA PRO A 44 -6.22 -2.57 -0.58
C PRO A 44 -6.83 -2.77 -1.99
N LEU A 45 -8.16 -2.90 -2.15
CA LEU A 45 -8.77 -3.18 -3.45
C LEU A 45 -9.71 -2.09 -3.97
N GLU A 46 -10.29 -1.26 -3.09
CA GLU A 46 -11.23 -0.22 -3.49
C GLU A 46 -10.61 1.18 -3.47
N GLU A 47 -9.55 1.39 -2.67
CA GLU A 47 -8.84 2.66 -2.61
C GLU A 47 -7.76 2.76 -3.69
N ASP A 48 -7.87 3.79 -4.53
CA ASP A 48 -6.96 4.06 -5.66
C ASP A 48 -6.28 5.43 -5.50
N VAL A 49 -4.96 5.47 -5.62
CA VAL A 49 -4.20 6.74 -5.71
C VAL A 49 -4.22 7.26 -7.15
N LEU A 50 -4.95 8.35 -7.41
CA LEU A 50 -5.04 8.93 -8.76
C LEU A 50 -3.73 9.62 -9.19
N GLU A 51 -3.19 10.48 -8.33
CA GLU A 51 -1.95 11.24 -8.54
C GLU A 51 -1.16 11.22 -7.23
N GLY A 52 0.16 11.08 -7.29
CA GLY A 52 1.00 11.00 -6.10
C GLY A 52 2.44 10.61 -6.41
N THR A 53 3.19 10.20 -5.39
CA THR A 53 4.57 9.71 -5.53
C THR A 53 4.84 8.59 -4.55
N LEU A 54 5.55 7.55 -4.99
CA LEU A 54 6.19 6.56 -4.11
C LEU A 54 7.63 7.00 -3.88
N GLN A 55 8.05 7.07 -2.63
CA GLN A 55 9.44 7.41 -2.29
C GLN A 55 10.20 6.16 -1.87
N CYS A 56 11.39 5.95 -2.44
CA CYS A 56 12.31 4.93 -1.96
C CYS A 56 12.87 5.37 -0.59
N PRO A 57 12.74 4.57 0.48
CA PRO A 57 13.24 4.96 1.80
C PRO A 57 14.77 4.95 1.90
N GLU A 58 15.47 4.22 1.02
CA GLU A 58 16.93 4.09 1.04
C GLU A 58 17.64 5.18 0.23
N SER A 59 17.18 5.43 -1.00
CA SER A 59 17.79 6.40 -1.91
C SER A 59 17.09 7.77 -1.93
N GLY A 60 15.85 7.84 -1.43
CA GLY A 60 15.01 9.03 -1.52
C GLY A 60 14.40 9.29 -2.91
N HIS A 61 14.68 8.45 -3.91
CA HIS A 61 14.14 8.57 -5.26
C HIS A 61 12.60 8.60 -5.25
N LEU A 62 11.99 9.45 -6.08
CA LEU A 62 10.54 9.62 -6.19
C LEU A 62 10.00 9.03 -7.49
N PHE A 63 9.17 8.01 -7.39
CA PHE A 63 8.44 7.39 -8.49
C PHE A 63 7.04 8.02 -8.59
N PRO A 64 6.73 8.80 -9.64
CA PRO A 64 5.45 9.47 -9.74
C PRO A 64 4.33 8.48 -10.09
N ILE A 65 3.16 8.69 -9.50
CA ILE A 65 1.90 8.05 -9.87
C ILE A 65 1.10 9.08 -10.66
N SER A 66 0.70 8.74 -11.89
CA SER A 66 -0.20 9.58 -12.68
C SER A 66 -1.27 8.75 -13.35
N ARG A 67 -2.51 9.25 -13.34
CA ARG A 67 -3.70 8.53 -13.84
C ARG A 67 -3.79 7.10 -13.28
N ARG A 68 -3.50 6.94 -11.98
CA ARG A 68 -3.46 5.67 -11.25
C ARG A 68 -2.33 4.69 -11.65
N ILE A 69 -1.41 5.10 -12.51
CA ILE A 69 -0.31 4.24 -12.96
C ILE A 69 0.99 4.72 -12.32
N PRO A 70 1.65 3.91 -11.47
CA PRO A 70 2.97 4.22 -10.96
C PRO A 70 4.02 4.10 -12.06
N ASN A 71 4.90 5.09 -12.18
CA ASN A 71 6.05 5.04 -13.06
C ASN A 71 7.30 4.62 -12.28
N MET A 72 7.71 3.37 -12.46
CA MET A 72 8.89 2.77 -11.82
C MET A 72 10.12 2.75 -12.73
N LEU A 73 10.13 3.54 -13.81
CA LEU A 73 11.30 3.63 -14.70
C LEU A 73 12.46 4.32 -13.99
N LEU A 74 13.63 3.71 -14.13
CA LEU A 74 14.91 4.24 -13.67
C LEU A 74 15.72 4.75 -14.85
N SER A 75 16.60 5.72 -14.63
CA SER A 75 17.62 6.06 -15.60
C SER A 75 18.71 4.98 -15.67
N ASP A 76 19.46 4.92 -16.77
CA ASP A 76 20.52 3.91 -16.95
C ASP A 76 21.53 3.94 -15.79
N GLU A 77 21.91 5.14 -15.32
CA GLU A 77 22.83 5.33 -14.19
C GLU A 77 22.29 4.73 -12.87
N GLU A 78 20.98 4.82 -12.64
CA GLU A 78 20.32 4.28 -11.44
C GLU A 78 20.14 2.76 -11.48
N THR A 79 20.23 2.14 -12.67
CA THR A 79 20.11 0.68 -12.82
C THR A 79 21.43 -0.06 -12.64
N GLU A 80 22.56 0.65 -12.76
CA GLU A 80 23.91 0.06 -12.69
C GLU A 80 24.55 0.15 -11.29
N THR A 81 23.82 0.73 -10.32
CA THR A 81 24.23 0.82 -8.90
C THR A 81 23.60 -0.28 -8.05
#